data_AF-A0A1I4JLP3-F1
#
_entry.id   AF-A0A1I4JLP3-F1
#
_cell.length_a   1.000
_cell.length_b   1.000
_cell.length_c   1.000
_cell.angle_alpha   90.00
_cell.angle_beta   90.00
_cell.angle_gamma   90.00
#
_symmetry.space_group_name_H-M   'P 1'
#
loop_
_entity.id
_entity.type
_entity.pdbx_description
1 polymer ?
#
loop_
_entity_poly.entity_id
_entity_poly.type
_entity_poly.pdbx_seq_one_letter_code
_entity_poly.pdbx_strand_id
1 'polypeptide(L)' 'MIGWAITFLVVALVAALLGFGGIAGTAIEAAKIVFFVAIALFLVSAVFGVMRGRSPRL' A
#
# COMPACT_ATOMS: atom_id res chain seq x y z
N MET A 1 0.09 -1.98 29.94
CA MET A 1 0.30 -1.89 28.47
C MET A 1 0.83 -3.20 27.86
N ILE A 2 1.86 -3.83 28.44
CA ILE A 2 2.39 -5.12 27.95
C ILE A 2 1.34 -6.24 27.84
N GLY A 3 0.41 -6.33 28.80
CA GLY A 3 -0.67 -7.32 28.77
C GLY A 3 -1.57 -7.20 27.53
N TRP A 4 -1.95 -5.97 27.16
CA TRP A 4 -2.73 -5.72 25.95
C TRP A 4 -1.97 -6.10 24.67
N ALA A 5 -0.68 -5.77 24.59
CA ALA A 5 0.15 -6.15 23.44
C ALA A 5 0.25 -7.68 23.27
N ILE A 6 0.40 -8.42 24.37
CA ILE A 6 0.43 -9.89 24.36
C ILE A 6 -0.92 -10.46 23.92
N THR A 7 -2.03 -9.92 24.41
CA THR A 7 -3.37 -10.35 24.00
C THR A 7 -3.58 -10.15 22.50
N PHE A 8 -3.20 -9.00 21.95
CA PHE A 8 -3.29 -8.73 20.52
C PHE A 8 -2.37 -9.63 19.69
N LEU A 9 -1.16 -9.95 20.18
CA LEU A 9 -0.25 -10.89 19.54
C LEU A 9 -0.88 -12.28 19.41
N VAL A 10 -1.48 -12.78 20.48
CA VAL A 10 -2.14 -14.10 20.48
C VAL A 10 -3.32 -14.11 19.50
N VAL A 11 -4.16 -13.06 19.53
CA VAL A 11 -5.29 -12.92 18.60
C VAL A 11 -4.82 -12.90 17.14
N ALA A 12 -3.76 -12.17 16.83
CA ALA A 12 -3.20 -12.08 15.49
C ALA A 12 -2.66 -13.44 14.99
N LEU A 13 -1.97 -14.21 15.85
CA LEU A 13 -1.48 -15.54 15.51
C LEU A 13 -2.63 -16.54 15.28
N VAL A 14 -3.65 -16.51 16.14
CA VAL A 14 -4.84 -17.34 15.98
C VAL A 14 -5.58 -16.99 14.69
N ALA A 15 -5.80 -15.69 14.41
CA ALA A 15 -6.40 -15.26 13.15
C ALA A 15 -5.58 -15.73 11.94
N ALA A 16 -4.25 -15.60 11.98
CA ALA A 16 -3.36 -16.06 10.93
C ALA A 16 -3.50 -17.56 10.66
N LEU A 17 -3.56 -18.40 11.70
CA LEU A 17 -3.78 -19.85 11.57
C LEU A 17 -5.20 -20.19 11.08
N LEU A 18 -6.22 -19.45 11.52
CA LEU A 18 -7.62 -19.71 11.18
C LEU A 18 -8.01 -19.30 9.76
N GLY A 19 -7.09 -18.76 8.96
CA GLY A 19 -7.33 -18.49 7.54
C GLY A 19 -7.28 -17.02 7.13
N PHE A 20 -6.72 -16.13 7.95
CA PHE A 20 -6.45 -14.74 7.54
C PHE A 20 -5.56 -14.66 6.27
N GLY A 21 -4.83 -15.73 5.95
CA GLY A 21 -4.07 -15.85 4.70
C GLY A 21 -4.91 -15.74 3.42
N GLY A 22 -6.19 -16.14 3.44
CA GLY A 22 -7.08 -16.00 2.27
C GLY A 22 -7.43 -14.55 1.96
N ILE A 23 -7.68 -13.75 3.00
CA ILE A 23 -7.95 -12.30 2.88
C ILE A 23 -6.66 -11.55 2.55
N ALA A 24 -5.52 -12.01 3.07
CA ALA A 24 -4.23 -11.46 2.67
C ALA A 24 -3.98 -11.60 1.17
N GLY A 25 -4.36 -12.73 0.56
CA GLY A 25 -4.24 -12.94 -0.89
C GLY A 25 -5.06 -11.96 -1.72
N THR A 26 -6.34 -11.74 -1.37
CA THR A 26 -7.20 -10.78 -2.08
C THR A 26 -6.74 -9.33 -1.89
N ALA A 27 -6.27 -9.00 -0.69
CA ALA A 27 -5.67 -7.70 -0.40
C ALA A 27 -4.39 -7.45 -1.21
N ILE A 28 -3.54 -8.47 -1.38
CA ILE A 28 -2.32 -8.39 -2.20
C ILE A 28 -2.67 -8.13 -3.66
N GLU A 29 -3.66 -8.84 -4.22
CA GLU A 29 -4.11 -8.60 -5.60
C GLU A 29 -4.68 -7.19 -5.79
N ALA A 30 -5.49 -6.70 -4.85
CA ALA A 30 -5.99 -5.32 -4.88
C ALA A 30 -4.85 -4.29 -4.78
N ALA A 31 -3.87 -4.52 -3.89
CA ALA A 31 -2.72 -3.65 -3.72
C ALA A 31 -1.85 -3.58 -4.99
N LYS A 32 -1.67 -4.70 -5.70
CA LYS A 32 -0.96 -4.73 -6.99
C LYS A 32 -1.63 -3.80 -8.00
N ILE A 33 -2.96 -3.87 -8.14
CA ILE A 33 -3.71 -3.01 -9.07
C ILE A 33 -3.47 -1.53 -8.75
N VAL A 34 -3.63 -1.13 -7.48
CA VAL A 34 -3.40 0.26 -7.05
C VAL A 34 -1.96 0.69 -7.29
N PHE A 35 -0.98 -0.18 -7.02
CA PHE A 35 0.44 0.10 -7.25
C PHE A 35 0.74 0.39 -8.71
N PHE A 36 0.24 -0.42 -9.65
CA PHE A 36 0.43 -0.18 -11.08
C PHE A 36 -0.26 1.09 -11.55
N VAL A 37 -1.47 1.38 -11.06
CA VAL A 37 -2.16 2.64 -11.37
C VAL A 37 -1.36 3.84 -10.85
N ALA A 38 -0.84 3.78 -9.62
CA ALA A 38 -0.02 4.83 -9.04
C ALA A 38 1.26 5.06 -9.87
N ILE A 39 1.92 3.99 -10.34
CA ILE A 39 3.08 4.11 -11.24
C ILE A 39 2.69 4.78 -12.56
N ALA A 40 1.60 4.35 -13.19
CA ALA A 40 1.14 4.95 -14.45
C ALA A 40 0.87 6.46 -14.27
N LEU A 41 0.15 6.84 -13.22
CA LEU A 41 -0.13 8.25 -12.90
C LEU A 41 1.15 9.02 -12.57
N PHE A 42 2.08 8.39 -11.82
CA PHE A 42 3.37 8.99 -11.50
C PHE A 42 4.19 9.25 -12.77
N LEU A 43 4.27 8.29 -13.69
CA LEU A 43 4.98 8.46 -14.96
C LEU A 43 4.35 9.57 -15.80
N VAL A 44 3.02 9.60 -15.90
CA VAL A 44 2.29 10.67 -16.60
C VAL A 44 2.61 12.03 -15.98
N SER A 45 2.45 12.15 -14.66
CA SER A 45 2.76 13.38 -13.91
C SER A 45 4.22 13.80 -14.04
N ALA A 46 5.16 12.85 -13.99
CA ALA A 46 6.59 13.10 -14.15
C ALA A 46 6.92 13.62 -15.55
N VAL A 47 6.37 13.01 -16.60
CA VAL A 47 6.54 13.47 -17.98
C VAL A 47 5.97 14.88 -18.14
N PHE A 48 4.75 15.14 -17.67
CA PHE A 48 4.16 16.48 -17.70
C PHE A 48 4.95 17.50 -16.87
N GLY A 49 5.49 17.10 -15.73
CA GLY A 49 6.31 17.94 -14.85
C GLY A 49 7.64 18.32 -15.49
N VAL A 50 8.28 17.38 -16.20
CA VAL A 50 9.51 17.63 -16.95
C VAL A 50 9.20 18.49 -18.20
N MET A 51 8.13 18.20 -18.93
CA MET A 51 7.71 18.97 -20.12
C MET A 51 7.31 20.40 -19.80
N ARG A 52 6.66 20.62 -18.65
CA ARG A 52 6.28 21.96 -18.16
C ARG A 52 7.47 22.70 -17.53
N GLY A 53 8.70 22.25 -17.83
CA GLY A 53 10.00 22.71 -17.33
C GLY A 53 9.92 24.06 -16.65
N ARG A 54 10.22 24.06 -15.34
CA ARG A 54 10.26 25.23 -14.44
C ARG A 54 10.38 26.53 -15.22
N SER A 55 9.26 27.18 -15.55
CA SER A 55 9.31 28.58 -15.95
C SER A 55 9.48 29.32 -14.63
N PRO A 56 10.69 29.80 -14.29
CA PRO A 56 10.86 30.66 -13.15
C PRO A 56 10.06 31.91 -13.52
N ARG A 57 8.94 32.13 -12.83
CA ARG A 57 8.25 33.42 -12.92
C ARG A 57 9.16 34.39 -12.18
N LEU A 58 10.02 35.04 -12.95
CA LEU A 58 10.63 36.32 -12.59
C LEU A 58 9.52 37.32 -12.24
#